data_AF-A0A0R2U4K5-F1
#
_entry.id   AF-A0A0R2U4K5-F1
#
_cell.length_a   1.000
_cell.length_b   1.000
_cell.length_c   1.000
_cell.angle_alpha   90.00
_cell.angle_beta   90.00
_cell.angle_gamma   90.00
#
_symmetry.space_group_name_H-M   'P 1'
#
loop_
_entity.id
_entity.type
_entity.pdbx_description
1 polymer ?
#
loop_
_entity_poly.entity_id
_entity_poly.type
_entity_poly.pdbx_seq_one_letter_code
_entity_poly.pdbx_strand_id
1 'polypeptide(L)'
;MKIVIRKIHKYLSLFISIQLLLWTISGIYFAYNQIELVRGEHLRNQSYDEIDFNLQELPPITARSVRTFVRLEEPLIQIETGKDTIYLKSDGSAATQIDLDQAMEIVRAKTSLQALAAVEIFEVPAGAEYRGRSLPLYQITTDHQDNINAYVDAWTGEIVAIRSSSWRLWDFMWGLHIMDYVDRDNINNILMKVFSILAL
;
A
#
# COMPACT_ATOMS: atom_id res chain seq x y z
N MET A 1 -4.08 -51.12 -1.89
CA MET A 1 -4.91 -49.99 -1.42
C MET A 1 -4.52 -49.44 -0.04
N LYS A 2 -4.48 -50.26 1.03
CA LYS A 2 -4.20 -49.79 2.41
C LYS A 2 -2.85 -49.06 2.61
N ILE A 3 -1.78 -49.50 1.93
CA ILE A 3 -0.44 -48.88 2.06
C ILE A 3 -0.41 -47.47 1.45
N VAL A 4 -1.12 -47.25 0.34
CA VAL A 4 -1.17 -45.96 -0.36
C VAL A 4 -1.91 -44.93 0.48
N ILE A 5 -3.08 -45.31 1.02
CA ILE A 5 -3.86 -44.46 1.94
C ILE A 5 -3.02 -44.07 3.16
N ARG A 6 -2.29 -45.02 3.76
CA ARG A 6 -1.42 -44.74 4.91
C ARG A 6 -0.29 -43.78 4.57
N LYS A 7 0.33 -43.92 3.39
CA LYS A 7 1.39 -43.00 2.94
C LYS A 7 0.82 -41.60 2.67
N ILE A 8 -0.29 -41.50 1.95
CA ILE A 8 -0.96 -40.23 1.66
C ILE A 8 -1.34 -39.54 2.97
N HIS A 9 -2.03 -40.23 3.88
CA HIS A 9 -2.41 -39.66 5.17
C HIS A 9 -1.19 -39.18 5.97
N LYS A 10 -0.12 -39.97 6.07
CA LYS A 10 1.10 -39.57 6.79
C LYS A 10 1.69 -38.25 6.26
N TYR A 11 1.86 -38.13 4.94
CA TYR A 11 2.49 -36.93 4.36
C TYR A 11 1.52 -35.75 4.32
N LEU A 12 0.23 -36.00 4.06
CA LEU A 12 -0.79 -34.97 4.07
C LEU A 12 -0.98 -34.39 5.47
N SER A 13 -1.08 -35.22 6.50
CA SER A 13 -1.16 -34.76 7.88
C SER A 13 0.08 -33.97 8.29
N LEU A 14 1.29 -34.41 7.89
CA LEU A 14 2.50 -33.65 8.17
C LEU A 14 2.47 -32.26 7.49
N PHE A 15 2.08 -32.19 6.22
CA PHE A 15 1.95 -30.93 5.49
C PHE A 15 0.94 -30.00 6.18
N ILE A 16 -0.24 -30.52 6.54
CA ILE A 16 -1.28 -29.76 7.25
C ILE A 16 -0.76 -29.28 8.61
N SER A 17 -0.11 -30.14 9.40
CA SER A 17 0.42 -29.74 10.70
C SER A 17 1.49 -28.64 10.61
N ILE A 18 2.40 -28.72 9.62
CA ILE A 18 3.41 -27.67 9.38
C ILE A 18 2.71 -26.35 9.05
N GLN A 19 1.73 -26.38 8.15
CA GLN A 19 1.04 -25.17 7.74
C GLN A 19 0.19 -24.57 8.87
N LEU A 20 -0.48 -25.40 9.70
CA LEU A 20 -1.17 -24.93 10.91
C LEU A 20 -0.19 -24.30 11.90
N LEU A 21 1.02 -24.85 12.05
CA LEU A 21 2.06 -24.25 12.89
C LEU A 21 2.48 -22.88 12.37
N LEU A 22 2.71 -22.73 11.05
CA LEU A 22 3.02 -21.44 10.43
C LEU A 22 1.88 -20.44 10.61
N TRP A 23 0.64 -20.89 10.48
CA TRP A 23 -0.57 -20.10 10.73
C TRP A 23 -0.65 -19.63 12.18
N THR A 24 -0.36 -20.51 13.15
CA THR A 24 -0.35 -20.15 14.58
C THR A 24 0.78 -19.18 14.90
N ILE A 25 1.99 -19.40 14.40
CA ILE A 25 3.14 -18.52 14.64
C ILE A 25 2.87 -17.11 14.10
N SER A 26 2.36 -17.02 12.87
CA SER A 26 1.98 -15.73 12.26
C SER A 26 0.83 -15.05 13.02
N GLY A 27 -0.18 -15.80 13.46
CA GLY A 27 -1.27 -15.27 14.29
C GLY A 27 -0.79 -14.71 15.64
N ILE A 28 0.13 -15.42 16.31
CA ILE A 28 0.79 -14.92 17.52
C ILE A 28 1.56 -13.64 17.20
N TYR A 29 2.36 -13.63 16.12
CA TYR A 29 3.08 -12.43 15.71
C TYR A 29 2.15 -11.22 15.54
N PHE A 30 1.01 -11.37 14.87
CA PHE A 30 0.04 -10.28 14.70
C PHE A 30 -0.57 -9.81 16.03
N ALA A 31 -0.81 -10.71 16.98
CA ALA A 31 -1.36 -10.34 18.28
C ALA A 31 -0.42 -9.44 19.11
N TYR A 32 0.90 -9.56 18.91
CA TYR A 32 1.90 -8.76 19.62
C TYR A 32 2.39 -7.52 18.85
N ASN A 33 2.07 -7.39 17.56
CA ASN A 33 2.52 -6.28 16.72
C ASN A 33 1.30 -5.47 16.25
N GLN A 34 1.24 -4.18 16.59
CA GLN A 34 0.12 -3.33 16.17
C GLN A 34 0.28 -2.94 14.69
N ILE A 35 -0.76 -3.19 13.89
CA ILE A 35 -0.71 -2.99 12.45
C ILE A 35 -0.54 -1.51 12.09
N GLU A 36 -1.05 -0.59 12.90
CA GLU A 36 -0.96 0.86 12.75
C GLU A 36 0.50 1.33 12.85
N LEU A 37 1.26 0.75 13.78
CA LEU A 37 2.70 1.00 13.92
C LEU A 37 3.48 0.44 12.72
N VAL A 38 3.14 -0.78 12.31
CA VAL A 38 3.75 -1.46 11.15
C VAL A 38 3.48 -0.71 9.84
N ARG A 39 2.31 -0.08 9.70
CA ARG A 39 1.94 0.75 8.55
C ARG A 39 2.57 2.15 8.59
N GLY A 40 3.28 2.50 9.66
CA GLY A 40 3.91 3.80 9.81
C GLY A 40 2.93 4.94 10.01
N GLU A 41 1.73 4.70 10.54
CA GLU A 41 0.73 5.76 10.74
C GLU A 41 1.22 6.81 11.74
N HIS A 42 1.98 6.39 12.75
CA HIS A 42 2.64 7.25 13.73
C HIS A 42 3.73 8.17 13.13
N LEU A 43 4.20 7.90 11.92
CA LEU A 43 5.20 8.71 11.23
C LEU A 43 4.57 9.87 10.45
N ARG A 44 3.24 9.85 10.27
CA ARG A 44 2.52 10.90 9.55
C ARG A 44 2.26 12.07 10.48
N ASN A 45 2.58 13.27 10.01
CA ASN A 45 2.21 14.49 10.69
C ASN A 45 0.74 14.77 10.40
N GLN A 46 -0.07 14.90 11.45
CA GLN A 46 -1.46 15.33 11.34
C GLN A 46 -1.52 16.84 11.56
N SER A 47 -0.98 17.62 10.60
CA SER A 47 -1.26 19.05 10.53
C SER A 47 -2.42 19.30 9.57
N TYR A 48 -3.36 20.12 10.00
CA TYR A 48 -4.43 20.63 9.15
C TYR A 48 -4.20 22.12 9.02
N ASP A 49 -3.60 22.51 7.90
CA ASP A 49 -3.40 23.92 7.59
C ASP A 49 -4.68 24.47 6.95
N GLU A 50 -5.12 25.65 7.39
CA GLU A 50 -6.22 26.35 6.75
C GLU A 50 -5.75 26.84 5.38
N ILE A 51 -6.46 26.44 4.33
CA ILE A 51 -6.13 26.82 2.95
C ILE A 51 -7.34 27.50 2.35
N ASP A 52 -7.11 28.66 1.76
CA ASP A 52 -8.14 29.36 1.01
C ASP A 52 -8.49 28.57 -0.26
N PHE A 53 -9.72 28.07 -0.31
CA PHE A 53 -10.21 27.25 -1.41
C PHE A 53 -11.25 28.04 -2.20
N ASN A 54 -10.76 28.83 -3.17
CA ASN A 54 -11.62 29.58 -4.07
C ASN A 54 -11.62 28.93 -5.46
N LEU A 55 -12.76 28.32 -5.82
CA LEU A 55 -12.94 27.73 -7.14
C LEU A 55 -13.26 28.83 -8.15
N GLN A 56 -12.34 29.05 -9.10
CA GLN A 56 -12.67 29.78 -10.32
C GLN A 56 -13.55 28.91 -11.22
N GLU A 57 -14.12 29.49 -12.29
CA GLU A 57 -15.02 28.79 -13.21
C GLU A 57 -14.40 27.49 -13.73
N LEU A 58 -14.85 26.35 -13.18
CA LEU A 58 -14.45 25.04 -13.65
C LEU A 58 -15.10 24.78 -15.02
N PRO A 59 -14.36 24.16 -15.96
CA PRO A 59 -14.95 23.78 -17.24
C PRO A 59 -16.12 22.80 -17.03
N PRO A 60 -17.17 22.84 -17.87
CA PRO A 60 -18.28 21.90 -17.77
C PRO A 60 -17.80 20.48 -18.08
N ILE A 61 -17.69 19.64 -17.05
CA ILE A 61 -17.22 18.25 -17.13
C ILE A 61 -18.29 17.30 -16.58
N THR A 62 -18.56 16.21 -17.30
CA THR A 62 -19.37 15.10 -16.79
C THR A 62 -18.51 14.19 -15.91
N ALA A 63 -18.55 14.43 -14.61
CA ALA A 63 -17.79 13.67 -13.62
C ALA A 63 -18.55 12.43 -13.10
N ARG A 64 -17.83 11.34 -12.89
CA ARG A 64 -18.28 10.17 -12.11
C ARG A 64 -17.96 10.35 -10.64
N SER A 65 -16.78 10.88 -10.33
CA SER A 65 -16.36 11.23 -8.98
C SER A 65 -15.48 12.49 -9.01
N VAL A 66 -15.50 13.24 -7.92
CA VAL A 66 -14.66 14.43 -7.72
C VAL A 66 -14.03 14.30 -6.35
N ARG A 67 -12.70 14.42 -6.28
CA ARG A 67 -11.92 14.40 -5.04
C ARG A 67 -11.04 15.64 -4.99
N THR A 68 -10.83 16.18 -3.80
CA THR A 68 -9.94 17.32 -3.57
C THR A 68 -8.73 16.89 -2.77
N PHE A 69 -7.59 17.52 -3.09
CA PHE A 69 -6.32 17.29 -2.42
C PHE A 69 -5.64 18.62 -2.17
N VAL A 70 -4.69 18.59 -1.25
CA VAL A 70 -3.76 19.69 -1.00
C VAL A 70 -2.36 19.17 -1.22
N ARG A 71 -1.68 19.78 -2.19
CA ARG A 71 -0.34 19.41 -2.63
C ARG A 71 0.55 20.64 -2.61
N LEU A 72 1.50 20.70 -1.68
CA LEU A 72 2.42 21.85 -1.50
C LEU A 72 1.66 23.19 -1.42
N GLU A 73 0.69 23.27 -0.51
CA GLU A 73 -0.21 24.44 -0.32
C GLU A 73 -1.10 24.78 -1.52
N GLU A 74 -1.04 24.02 -2.61
CA GLU A 74 -1.90 24.18 -3.78
C GLU A 74 -3.11 23.23 -3.71
N PRO A 75 -4.34 23.76 -3.75
CA PRO A 75 -5.54 22.94 -3.88
C PRO A 75 -5.65 22.31 -5.27
N LEU A 76 -5.87 21.00 -5.28
CA LEU A 76 -5.96 20.17 -6.47
C LEU A 76 -7.32 19.45 -6.50
N ILE A 77 -7.92 19.33 -7.68
CA ILE A 77 -9.17 18.63 -7.92
C ILE A 77 -8.89 17.46 -8.87
N GLN A 78 -9.14 16.25 -8.43
CA GLN A 78 -9.16 15.06 -9.27
C GLN A 78 -10.60 14.78 -9.69
N ILE A 79 -10.82 14.66 -11.00
CA ILE A 79 -12.11 14.35 -11.59
C ILE A 79 -11.97 13.03 -12.34
N GLU A 80 -12.66 12.00 -11.86
CA GLU A 80 -12.79 10.76 -12.62
C GLU A 80 -13.97 10.89 -13.56
N THR A 81 -13.73 10.69 -14.85
CA THR A 81 -14.78 10.64 -15.87
C THR A 81 -15.09 9.18 -16.22
N GLY A 82 -15.97 8.96 -17.20
CA GLY A 82 -16.21 7.60 -17.70
C GLY A 82 -15.03 6.97 -18.46
N LYS A 83 -14.02 7.77 -18.83
CA LYS A 83 -12.88 7.33 -19.66
C LYS A 83 -11.53 7.57 -18.99
N ASP A 84 -11.33 8.77 -18.47
CA ASP A 84 -10.04 9.25 -17.99
C ASP A 84 -10.16 9.96 -16.65
N THR A 85 -9.01 10.11 -15.98
CA THR A 85 -8.87 10.91 -14.76
C THR A 85 -8.19 12.24 -15.12
N ILE A 86 -8.81 13.35 -14.73
CA ILE A 86 -8.34 14.71 -14.98
C ILE A 86 -7.92 15.33 -13.64
N TYR A 87 -6.82 16.07 -13.64
CA TYR A 87 -6.35 16.81 -12.48
C TYR A 87 -6.36 18.31 -12.80
N LEU A 88 -7.08 19.09 -12.01
CA LEU A 88 -7.22 20.54 -12.18
C LEU A 88 -6.72 21.27 -10.93
N LYS A 89 -6.15 22.45 -11.12
CA LYS A 89 -5.85 23.40 -10.05
C LYS A 89 -7.11 24.21 -9.70
N SER A 90 -7.07 25.00 -8.63
CA SER A 90 -8.19 25.87 -8.22
C SER A 90 -8.61 26.90 -9.26
N ASP A 91 -7.70 27.25 -10.17
CA ASP A 91 -7.95 28.14 -11.32
C ASP A 91 -8.62 27.44 -12.52
N GLY A 92 -8.90 26.14 -12.43
CA GLY A 92 -9.47 25.33 -13.51
C GLY A 92 -8.48 24.92 -14.60
N SER A 93 -7.20 25.32 -14.51
CA SER A 93 -6.15 24.87 -15.41
C SER A 93 -5.69 23.45 -15.09
N ALA A 94 -5.15 22.75 -16.10
CA ALA A 94 -4.64 21.39 -15.91
C ALA A 94 -3.44 21.37 -14.95
N ALA A 95 -3.45 20.42 -14.02
CA ALA A 95 -2.32 20.15 -13.14
C ALA A 95 -1.33 19.21 -13.82
N THR A 96 -0.05 19.36 -13.49
CA THR A 96 1.02 18.43 -13.89
C THR A 96 1.38 17.53 -12.73
N GLN A 97 2.08 16.43 -13.03
CA GLN A 97 2.75 15.63 -12.01
C GLN A 97 3.76 16.47 -11.25
N ILE A 98 3.94 16.15 -9.97
CA ILE A 98 5.06 16.68 -9.18
C ILE A 98 6.38 16.10 -9.71
N ASP A 99 7.49 16.78 -9.48
CA ASP A 99 8.82 16.20 -9.70
C ASP A 99 9.31 15.41 -8.45
N LEU A 100 10.49 14.80 -8.58
CA LEU A 100 11.09 13.99 -7.52
C LEU A 100 11.51 14.82 -6.29
N ASP A 101 11.90 16.08 -6.49
CA ASP A 101 12.32 16.97 -5.40
C ASP A 101 11.10 17.42 -4.58
N GLN A 102 10.01 17.79 -5.26
CA GLN A 102 8.70 18.06 -4.69
C GLN A 102 8.17 16.85 -3.91
N ALA A 103 8.38 15.63 -4.41
CA ALA A 103 8.00 14.41 -3.70
C ALA A 103 8.74 14.24 -2.36
N MET A 104 10.05 14.52 -2.36
CA MET A 104 10.87 14.49 -1.14
C MET A 104 10.46 15.60 -0.16
N GLU A 105 10.13 16.79 -0.66
CA GLU A 105 9.60 17.90 0.14
C GLU A 105 8.29 17.51 0.83
N ILE A 106 7.36 16.91 0.09
CA ILE A 106 6.09 16.41 0.63
C ILE A 106 6.32 15.41 1.76
N VAL A 107 7.27 14.48 1.60
CA VAL A 107 7.60 13.50 2.65
C VAL A 107 8.15 14.22 3.89
N ARG A 108 9.07 15.18 3.73
CA ARG A 108 9.62 15.96 4.85
C ARG A 108 8.57 16.80 5.57
N ALA A 109 7.61 17.36 4.84
CA ALA A 109 6.55 18.20 5.41
C ALA A 109 5.48 17.36 6.13
N LYS A 110 5.01 16.28 5.49
CA LYS A 110 3.87 15.47 5.95
C LYS A 110 4.26 14.29 6.84
N THR A 111 5.55 14.08 7.11
CA THR A 111 6.02 13.00 8.00
C THR A 111 7.17 13.46 8.88
N SER A 112 7.52 12.65 9.87
CA SER A 112 8.73 12.82 10.68
C SER A 112 10.01 12.26 10.01
N LEU A 113 9.95 11.90 8.73
CA LEU A 113 11.03 11.20 8.01
C LEU A 113 11.97 12.15 7.28
N GLN A 114 13.25 11.76 7.22
CA GLN A 114 14.26 12.46 6.44
C GLN A 114 14.43 11.81 5.06
N ALA A 115 13.94 12.46 4.00
CA ALA A 115 14.07 11.98 2.62
C ALA A 115 15.51 12.10 2.10
N LEU A 116 16.05 10.99 1.57
CA LEU A 116 17.41 10.87 1.03
C LEU A 116 17.45 10.85 -0.50
N ALA A 117 16.57 10.06 -1.12
CA ALA A 117 16.53 9.86 -2.56
C ALA A 117 15.11 9.52 -3.00
N ALA A 118 14.78 9.84 -4.25
CA ALA A 118 13.50 9.51 -4.85
C ALA A 118 13.70 8.85 -6.22
N VAL A 119 12.86 7.87 -6.53
CA VAL A 119 12.85 7.16 -7.83
C VAL A 119 11.41 7.01 -8.29
N GLU A 120 11.18 7.15 -9.59
CA GLU A 120 9.88 6.96 -10.22
C GLU A 120 9.60 5.49 -10.57
N ILE A 121 8.35 5.09 -10.37
CA ILE A 121 7.84 3.73 -10.55
C ILE A 121 6.67 3.75 -11.52
N PHE A 122 6.76 2.90 -12.54
CA PHE A 122 5.76 2.74 -13.61
C PHE A 122 5.16 1.34 -13.70
N GLU A 123 5.60 0.40 -12.87
CA GLU A 123 5.17 -0.98 -12.90
C GLU A 123 5.00 -1.53 -11.49
N VAL A 124 4.12 -2.51 -11.35
CA VAL A 124 3.89 -3.22 -10.07
C VAL A 124 4.30 -4.68 -10.26
N PRO A 125 5.55 -5.05 -9.93
CA PRO A 125 5.95 -6.46 -9.96
C PRO A 125 5.22 -7.26 -8.86
N ALA A 126 5.19 -8.58 -9.03
CA ALA A 126 4.61 -9.50 -8.05
C ALA A 126 5.27 -9.30 -6.66
N GLY A 127 4.44 -9.20 -5.62
CA GLY A 127 4.91 -8.94 -4.26
C GLY A 127 5.39 -7.52 -3.97
N ALA A 128 5.19 -6.55 -4.88
CA ALA A 128 5.56 -5.15 -4.63
C ALA A 128 4.90 -4.57 -3.37
N GLU A 129 5.63 -3.74 -2.62
CA GLU A 129 5.15 -3.14 -1.37
C GLU A 129 4.00 -2.13 -1.57
N TYR A 130 3.85 -1.66 -2.82
CA TYR A 130 2.88 -0.68 -3.29
C TYR A 130 1.83 -1.31 -4.23
N ARG A 131 1.65 -2.63 -4.17
CA ARG A 131 0.60 -3.32 -4.93
C ARG A 131 -0.80 -2.77 -4.62
N GLY A 132 -1.66 -2.73 -5.64
CA GLY A 132 -3.02 -2.18 -5.57
C GLY A 132 -3.10 -0.65 -5.55
N ARG A 133 -2.01 0.06 -5.89
CA ARG A 133 -1.96 1.52 -5.98
C ARG A 133 -1.92 2.00 -7.42
N SER A 134 -2.47 3.19 -7.64
CA SER A 134 -2.41 3.87 -8.93
C SER A 134 -0.97 4.31 -9.22
N LEU A 135 -0.59 4.20 -10.49
CA LEU A 135 0.71 4.62 -11.01
C LEU A 135 0.55 5.92 -11.84
N PRO A 136 1.62 6.71 -12.02
CA PRO A 136 2.97 6.50 -11.50
C PRO A 136 3.10 6.86 -10.01
N LEU A 137 4.05 6.20 -9.35
CA LEU A 137 4.40 6.44 -7.94
C LEU A 137 5.86 6.87 -7.83
N TYR A 138 6.14 7.66 -6.81
CA TYR A 138 7.50 7.97 -6.40
C TYR A 138 7.84 7.23 -5.12
N GLN A 139 8.91 6.45 -5.14
CA GLN A 139 9.48 5.84 -3.95
C GLN A 139 10.56 6.74 -3.39
N ILE A 140 10.33 7.22 -2.16
CA ILE A 140 11.25 8.04 -1.40
C ILE A 140 11.93 7.16 -0.36
N THR A 141 13.24 6.97 -0.49
CA THR A 141 14.06 6.31 0.52
C THR A 141 14.41 7.31 1.61
N THR A 142 14.32 6.88 2.87
CA THR A 142 14.52 7.75 4.04
C THR A 142 15.67 7.27 4.93
N ASP A 143 16.26 8.19 5.68
CA ASP A 143 17.23 7.89 6.72
C ASP A 143 16.48 7.48 8.00
N HIS A 144 16.14 6.21 8.12
CA HIS A 144 15.44 5.69 9.28
C HIS A 144 15.94 4.28 9.63
N GLN A 145 16.10 4.00 10.93
CA GLN A 145 16.66 2.73 11.43
C GLN A 145 15.90 1.47 10.95
N ASP A 146 14.61 1.61 10.65
CA ASP A 146 13.74 0.52 10.15
C ASP A 146 13.72 0.42 8.61
N ASN A 147 14.66 1.07 7.89
CA ASN A 147 14.76 1.11 6.43
C ASN A 147 13.42 1.46 5.75
N ILE A 148 12.94 2.67 6.02
CA ILE A 148 11.63 3.14 5.60
C ILE A 148 11.67 3.71 4.19
N ASN A 149 10.73 3.26 3.37
CA ASN A 149 10.37 3.86 2.10
C ASN A 149 8.97 4.48 2.22
N ALA A 150 8.83 5.72 1.77
CA ALA A 150 7.54 6.36 1.58
C ALA A 150 7.18 6.31 0.08
N TYR A 151 5.92 6.04 -0.22
CA TYR A 151 5.40 6.02 -1.59
C TYR A 151 4.43 7.19 -1.76
N VAL A 152 4.70 8.03 -2.75
CA VAL A 152 3.94 9.25 -3.05
C VAL A 152 3.29 9.12 -4.42
N ASP A 153 2.01 9.46 -4.52
CA ASP A 153 1.32 9.55 -5.81
C ASP A 153 1.85 10.73 -6.62
N ALA A 154 2.27 10.48 -7.86
CA ALA A 154 2.90 11.50 -8.70
C ALA A 154 1.93 12.62 -9.12
N TRP A 155 0.62 12.38 -9.10
CA TRP A 155 -0.38 13.38 -9.46
C TRP A 155 -0.89 14.14 -8.24
N THR A 156 -1.30 13.44 -7.18
CA THR A 156 -1.93 14.09 -6.02
C THR A 156 -0.93 14.54 -4.97
N GLY A 157 0.29 14.00 -4.97
CA GLY A 157 1.24 14.21 -3.89
C GLY A 157 0.80 13.60 -2.56
N GLU A 158 -0.15 12.66 -2.57
CA GLU A 158 -0.51 11.91 -1.38
C GLU A 158 0.53 10.85 -1.06
N ILE A 159 0.89 10.72 0.22
CA ILE A 159 1.69 9.59 0.69
C ILE A 159 0.74 8.38 0.79
N VAL A 160 0.74 7.52 -0.24
CA VAL A 160 -0.18 6.37 -0.35
C VAL A 160 0.25 5.19 0.51
N ALA A 161 1.54 5.09 0.85
CA ALA A 161 2.06 4.04 1.71
C ALA A 161 3.36 4.47 2.40
N ILE A 162 3.57 3.95 3.60
CA ILE A 162 4.86 3.93 4.29
C ILE A 162 5.19 2.46 4.55
N ARG A 163 6.41 2.05 4.21
CA ARG A 163 6.85 0.65 4.23
C ARG A 163 8.21 0.55 4.88
N SER A 164 8.29 -0.23 5.94
CA SER A 164 9.49 -0.45 6.72
C SER A 164 9.91 -1.91 6.71
N SER A 165 11.04 -2.25 7.35
CA SER A 165 11.45 -3.65 7.51
C SER A 165 10.47 -4.41 8.40
N SER A 166 9.91 -3.74 9.43
CA SER A 166 8.78 -4.27 10.20
C SER A 166 7.58 -4.59 9.31
N TRP A 167 7.25 -3.72 8.35
CA TRP A 167 6.19 -3.99 7.38
C TRP A 167 6.50 -5.19 6.49
N ARG A 168 7.73 -5.33 5.98
CA ARG A 168 8.14 -6.47 5.15
C ARG A 168 8.00 -7.80 5.91
N LEU A 169 8.37 -7.81 7.20
CA LEU A 169 8.20 -8.97 8.06
C LEU A 169 6.72 -9.28 8.28
N TRP A 170 5.90 -8.25 8.53
CA TRP A 170 4.46 -8.41 8.63
C TRP A 170 3.86 -8.99 7.35
N ASP A 171 4.23 -8.45 6.20
CA ASP A 171 3.75 -8.92 4.89
C ASP A 171 4.18 -10.37 4.62
N PHE A 172 5.40 -10.75 4.99
CA PHE A 172 5.84 -12.14 4.93
C PHE A 172 4.99 -13.05 5.83
N MET A 173 4.78 -12.68 7.10
CA MET A 173 3.92 -13.44 8.02
C MET A 173 2.49 -13.51 7.51
N TRP A 174 2.00 -12.46 6.86
CA TRP A 174 0.69 -12.42 6.23
C TRP A 174 0.59 -13.45 5.10
N GLY A 175 1.57 -13.50 4.20
CA GLY A 175 1.66 -14.52 3.16
C GLY A 175 1.62 -15.95 3.71
N LEU A 176 2.33 -16.22 4.82
CA LEU A 176 2.27 -17.52 5.52
C LEU A 176 0.87 -17.81 6.09
N HIS A 177 0.21 -16.78 6.64
CA HIS A 177 -1.08 -16.91 7.29
C HIS A 177 -2.22 -17.16 6.30
N ILE A 178 -2.19 -16.51 5.13
CA ILE A 178 -3.24 -16.65 4.10
C ILE A 178 -2.86 -17.62 2.97
N MET A 179 -1.67 -18.23 3.05
CA MET A 179 -1.13 -19.17 2.05
C MET A 179 -1.03 -18.60 0.63
N ASP A 180 -0.86 -17.29 0.55
CA ASP A 180 -0.59 -16.58 -0.70
C ASP A 180 0.87 -16.14 -0.66
N TYR A 181 1.75 -16.94 -1.27
CA TYR A 181 3.20 -16.80 -1.10
C TYR A 181 3.85 -15.83 -2.08
N VAL A 182 3.11 -15.44 -3.14
CA VAL A 182 3.62 -14.60 -4.23
C VAL A 182 3.14 -13.18 -4.01
N ASP A 183 1.84 -12.95 -4.22
CA ASP A 183 1.27 -11.61 -4.19
C ASP A 183 0.85 -11.18 -2.79
N ARG A 184 0.56 -12.14 -1.89
CA ARG A 184 0.21 -11.91 -0.48
C ARG A 184 -0.96 -10.93 -0.30
N ASP A 185 -1.90 -10.92 -1.22
CA ASP A 185 -3.05 -10.00 -1.22
C ASP A 185 -4.39 -10.72 -1.31
N ASN A 186 -4.40 -11.99 -1.74
CA ASN A 186 -5.62 -12.74 -1.99
C ASN A 186 -5.87 -13.81 -0.93
N ILE A 187 -6.60 -13.44 0.13
CA ILE A 187 -7.05 -14.38 1.17
C ILE A 187 -8.00 -15.47 0.65
N ASN A 188 -8.68 -15.22 -0.48
CA ASN A 188 -9.69 -16.12 -1.05
C ASN A 188 -9.10 -17.08 -2.11
N ASN A 189 -7.78 -17.29 -2.09
CA ASN A 189 -7.09 -18.16 -3.03
C ASN A 189 -7.51 -19.64 -2.88
N ILE A 190 -7.24 -20.44 -3.91
CA ILE A 190 -7.66 -21.86 -3.97
C ILE A 190 -6.96 -22.68 -2.89
N LEU A 191 -5.68 -22.43 -2.64
CA LEU A 191 -4.91 -23.17 -1.64
C LEU A 191 -5.51 -23.00 -0.25
N MET A 192 -5.85 -21.76 0.13
CA MET A 192 -6.51 -21.44 1.40
C MET A 192 -7.87 -22.12 1.53
N LYS A 193 -8.69 -22.12 0.47
CA LYS A 193 -10.02 -22.78 0.46
C LYS A 193 -9.92 -24.29 0.61
N VAL A 194 -8.96 -24.93 -0.06
CA VAL A 194 -8.73 -26.38 0.08
C VAL A 194 -8.23 -26.68 1.48
N PHE A 195 -7.28 -25.89 1.98
CA PHE A 195 -6.70 -26.10 3.30
C PHE A 195 -7.73 -25.95 4.42
N SER A 196 -8.63 -24.96 4.34
CA SER A 196 -9.68 -24.77 5.35
C SER A 196 -10.62 -25.97 5.48
N ILE A 197 -10.84 -26.71 4.40
CA ILE A 197 -11.63 -27.96 4.43
C ILE A 197 -10.81 -29.10 5.03
N LEU A 198 -9.53 -29.19 4.66
CA LEU A 198 -8.63 -30.26 5.14
C LEU A 198 -8.24 -30.13 6.61
N ALA A 199 -8.32 -28.92 7.16
CA ALA A 199 -8.01 -28.62 8.56
C ALA A 199 -9.16 -28.93 9.53
N LEU A 200 -10.36 -29.22 9.01
CA LEU A 200 -11.54 -29.62 9.80
C LEU A 200 -11.50 -31.11 10.14
#